data_AF-A0A9W7Y059-F1
#
_entry.id   AF-A0A9W7Y059-F1
#
_cell.length_a   1.000
_cell.length_b   1.000
_cell.length_c   1.000
_cell.angle_alpha   90.00
_cell.angle_beta   90.00
_cell.angle_gamma   90.00
#
_symmetry.space_group_name_H-M   'P 1'
#
loop_
_entity.id
_entity.type
_entity.pdbx_description
1 polymer ?
#
loop_
_entity_poly.entity_id
_entity_poly.type
_entity_poly.pdbx_seq_one_letter_code
_entity_poly.pdbx_strand_id
1 'polypeptide(L)'
;MDGNVAASASQWAADSNSAVCIQLISGETECSVLRALASDLDRGDDEPVEDDEGEDGGADVIQFHPVFTYPIYGEHERVFGYKGLRIKLSYAAGSLATYFEVEYDKRVEQMETTMPLRADDVDTPMRKILSAEAVCRTREEFAQRVARDTRDFQPVGQKVHEYRQEEKGGAEDGSEGLRYEIYESGFEDDEFRKYHRRMQTMVMFFIEGAQFIDDDERWRVFTVFERLELAGSASYSLVGFCTMYRFYHWPDQ
;
A
#
# COMPACT_ATOMS: atom_id res chain seq x y z
N MET A 1 37.62 -7.12 -22.87
CA MET A 1 36.31 -7.28 -23.54
C MET A 1 35.16 -7.29 -22.54
N ASP A 2 35.41 -7.12 -21.24
CA ASP A 2 34.43 -7.38 -20.18
C ASP A 2 33.62 -6.16 -19.70
N GLY A 3 34.04 -4.94 -20.04
CA GLY A 3 33.34 -3.72 -19.60
C GLY A 3 31.99 -3.49 -20.30
N ASN A 4 31.84 -3.95 -21.55
CA ASN A 4 30.63 -3.68 -22.35
C ASN A 4 29.49 -4.67 -22.03
N VAL A 5 29.83 -5.89 -21.60
CA VAL A 5 28.84 -6.91 -21.19
C VAL A 5 28.31 -6.61 -19.79
N ALA A 6 29.16 -6.15 -18.86
CA ALA A 6 28.73 -5.76 -17.53
C ALA A 6 27.78 -4.54 -17.55
N ALA A 7 28.08 -3.52 -18.36
CA ALA A 7 27.18 -2.37 -18.57
C ALA A 7 25.84 -2.77 -19.25
N SER A 8 25.86 -3.82 -20.08
CA SER A 8 24.67 -4.38 -20.70
C SER A 8 23.87 -5.30 -19.77
N ALA A 9 24.45 -5.80 -18.66
CA ALA A 9 23.78 -6.67 -17.70
C ALA A 9 23.14 -5.86 -16.55
N SER A 10 23.77 -4.76 -16.12
CA SER A 10 23.24 -3.89 -15.07
C SER A 10 21.89 -3.25 -15.42
N GLN A 11 21.61 -3.04 -16.71
CA GLN A 11 20.32 -2.50 -17.17
C GLN A 11 19.13 -3.48 -17.01
N TRP A 12 19.40 -4.75 -16.69
CA TRP A 12 18.39 -5.79 -16.47
C TRP A 12 18.19 -6.14 -15.00
N ALA A 13 18.96 -5.51 -14.11
CA ALA A 13 18.80 -5.64 -12.67
C ALA A 13 18.11 -4.39 -12.16
N ALA A 14 16.89 -4.54 -11.65
CA ALA A 14 16.15 -3.48 -10.98
C ALA A 14 16.38 -3.57 -9.46
N ASP A 15 16.53 -2.41 -8.82
CA ASP A 15 16.42 -2.29 -7.37
C ASP A 15 14.95 -2.49 -6.98
N SER A 16 14.64 -3.46 -6.12
CA SER A 16 13.24 -3.76 -5.82
C SER A 16 12.59 -2.76 -4.89
N ASN A 17 13.35 -2.01 -4.08
CA ASN A 17 12.79 -0.96 -3.25
C ASN A 17 12.28 0.20 -4.12
N SER A 18 13.03 0.59 -5.15
CA SER A 18 12.58 1.58 -6.14
C SER A 18 11.52 1.04 -7.11
N ALA A 19 11.59 -0.24 -7.50
CA ALA A 19 10.63 -0.82 -8.45
C ALA A 19 9.24 -1.06 -7.84
N VAL A 20 9.15 -1.32 -6.53
CA VAL A 20 7.88 -1.47 -5.82
C VAL A 20 7.30 -0.09 -5.53
N CYS A 21 6.09 0.15 -6.03
CA CYS A 21 5.31 1.35 -5.80
C CYS A 21 4.06 0.96 -5.00
N ILE A 22 3.92 1.53 -3.81
CA ILE A 22 2.76 1.33 -2.93
C ILE A 22 1.88 2.57 -3.01
N GLN A 23 0.58 2.37 -3.18
CA GLN A 23 -0.39 3.46 -3.30
C GLN A 23 -1.57 3.26 -2.37
N LEU A 24 -2.00 4.34 -1.69
CA LEU A 24 -3.29 4.42 -1.02
C LEU A 24 -4.20 5.31 -1.86
N ILE A 25 -5.37 4.80 -2.23
CA ILE A 25 -6.29 5.49 -3.13
C ILE A 25 -7.65 5.61 -2.45
N SER A 26 -8.19 6.82 -2.44
CA SER A 26 -9.59 7.10 -2.13
C SER A 26 -10.23 7.88 -3.28
N GLY A 27 -11.54 7.74 -3.49
CA GLY A 27 -12.22 8.44 -4.57
C GLY A 27 -13.69 8.05 -4.63
N GLU A 28 -14.57 8.99 -4.97
CA GLU A 28 -16.02 8.77 -4.89
C GLU A 28 -16.61 8.03 -6.10
N THR A 29 -15.86 7.97 -7.22
CA THR A 29 -16.33 7.38 -8.48
C THR A 29 -15.34 6.39 -9.08
N GLU A 30 -15.84 5.32 -9.70
CA GLU A 30 -15.02 4.34 -10.43
C GLU A 30 -14.16 5.03 -11.51
N CYS A 31 -14.73 6.00 -12.25
CA CYS A 31 -14.02 6.72 -13.29
C CYS A 31 -12.85 7.56 -12.76
N SER A 32 -12.98 8.17 -11.57
CA SER A 32 -11.88 8.92 -10.94
C SER A 32 -10.73 7.98 -10.55
N VAL A 33 -11.07 6.83 -9.96
CA VAL A 33 -10.07 5.83 -9.53
C VAL A 33 -9.38 5.16 -10.72
N LEU A 34 -10.11 4.83 -11.79
CA LEU A 34 -9.51 4.29 -13.01
C LEU A 34 -8.57 5.29 -13.69
N ARG A 35 -8.92 6.59 -13.67
CA ARG A 35 -8.02 7.65 -14.15
C ARG A 35 -6.75 7.72 -13.32
N ALA A 36 -6.87 7.69 -12.00
CA ALA A 36 -5.72 7.66 -11.08
C ALA A 36 -4.80 6.46 -11.36
N LEU A 37 -5.35 5.25 -11.51
CA LEU A 37 -4.56 4.06 -11.86
C LEU A 37 -3.89 4.14 -13.25
N ALA A 38 -4.42 4.95 -14.16
CA ALA A 38 -3.91 5.13 -15.51
C ALA A 38 -2.90 6.29 -15.63
N SER A 39 -3.02 7.36 -14.84
CA SER A 39 -2.08 8.49 -14.86
C SER A 39 -0.66 8.10 -14.45
N ASP A 40 -0.52 7.00 -13.70
CA ASP A 40 0.79 6.41 -13.33
C ASP A 40 1.45 5.62 -14.46
N LEU A 41 0.91 5.68 -15.68
CA LEU A 41 1.50 5.06 -16.87
C LEU A 41 2.48 6.00 -17.60
N ASP A 42 2.39 7.32 -17.37
CA ASP A 42 3.16 8.33 -18.12
C ASP A 42 4.09 9.23 -17.27
N ARG A 43 4.03 9.15 -15.93
CA ARG A 43 4.82 10.03 -15.04
C ARG A 43 6.18 9.40 -14.68
N GLY A 44 7.27 10.03 -15.14
CA GLY A 44 8.62 9.77 -14.62
C GLY A 44 8.77 10.28 -13.18
N ASP A 45 9.67 9.65 -12.43
CA ASP A 45 9.78 9.68 -10.96
C ASP A 45 10.00 11.05 -10.25
N ASP A 46 9.77 12.21 -10.86
CA ASP A 46 10.23 13.50 -10.31
C ASP A 46 9.31 14.73 -10.47
N GLU A 47 8.03 14.58 -10.85
CA GLU A 47 7.11 15.74 -10.85
C GLU A 47 6.08 15.69 -9.71
N PRO A 48 5.94 16.76 -8.91
CA PRO A 48 4.92 16.84 -7.89
C PRO A 48 3.52 16.75 -8.52
N VAL A 49 2.59 16.22 -7.73
CA VAL A 49 1.17 16.22 -8.05
C VAL A 49 0.72 17.68 -8.10
N GLU A 50 0.64 18.27 -9.29
CA GLU A 50 -0.25 19.41 -9.49
C GLU A 50 -1.67 18.88 -9.33
N ASP A 51 -2.38 19.38 -8.32
CA ASP A 51 -3.80 19.18 -8.13
C ASP A 51 -4.50 19.64 -9.42
N ASP A 52 -4.94 18.69 -10.25
CA ASP A 52 -5.84 18.98 -11.36
C ASP A 52 -7.18 19.40 -10.72
N GLU A 53 -7.34 20.70 -10.48
CA GLU A 53 -8.59 21.35 -10.09
C GLU A 53 -9.62 21.27 -11.23
N GLY A 54 -9.92 20.05 -11.69
CA GLY A 54 -11.11 19.76 -12.46
C GLY A 54 -12.31 19.65 -11.52
N GLU A 55 -13.42 20.31 -11.84
CA GLU A 55 -14.72 20.29 -11.13
C GLU A 55 -15.41 18.90 -11.08
N ASP A 56 -14.67 17.79 -11.18
CA ASP A 56 -15.16 16.41 -11.09
C ASP A 56 -14.40 15.70 -9.97
N GLY A 57 -15.08 15.44 -8.84
CA GLY A 57 -14.52 14.88 -7.61
C GLY A 57 -13.42 13.83 -7.85
N GLY A 58 -12.17 14.29 -7.74
CA GLY A 58 -10.98 13.53 -8.06
C GLY A 58 -10.75 12.37 -7.10
N ALA A 59 -9.91 11.42 -7.52
CA ALA A 59 -9.37 10.43 -6.61
C ALA A 59 -8.12 11.01 -5.93
N ASP A 60 -8.03 10.85 -4.62
CA ASP A 60 -6.84 11.16 -3.84
C ASP A 60 -5.92 9.93 -3.84
N VAL A 61 -4.64 10.17 -4.14
CA VAL A 61 -3.62 9.13 -4.32
C VAL A 61 -2.37 9.52 -3.55
N ILE A 62 -2.04 8.69 -2.56
CA ILE A 62 -0.77 8.80 -1.84
C ILE A 62 0.14 7.67 -2.31
N GLN A 63 1.28 8.03 -2.88
CA GLN A 63 2.27 7.08 -3.40
C GLN A 63 3.56 7.13 -2.57
N PHE A 64 4.13 5.96 -2.30
CA PHE A 64 5.43 5.83 -1.64
C PHE A 64 6.10 4.49 -1.98
N HIS A 65 7.37 4.37 -1.59
CA HIS A 65 8.19 3.19 -1.80
C HIS A 65 8.47 2.47 -0.47
N PRO A 66 8.62 1.13 -0.50
CA PRO A 66 9.05 0.40 0.69
C PRO A 66 10.49 0.76 1.08
N VAL A 67 10.80 0.62 2.37
CA VAL A 67 12.18 0.72 2.87
C VAL A 67 12.91 -0.61 2.72
N PHE A 68 12.18 -1.72 2.83
CA PHE A 68 12.69 -3.08 2.73
C PHE A 68 11.85 -3.91 1.77
N THR A 69 12.52 -4.69 0.93
CA THR A 69 11.89 -5.73 0.11
C THR A 69 12.64 -7.06 0.20
N TYR A 70 13.71 -7.14 1.00
CA TYR A 70 14.46 -8.37 1.21
C TYR A 70 13.63 -9.57 1.69
N PRO A 71 12.54 -9.43 2.49
CA PRO A 71 11.73 -10.58 2.86
C PRO A 71 10.96 -11.19 1.68
N ILE A 72 10.85 -10.45 0.57
CA ILE A 72 10.06 -10.80 -0.61
C ILE A 72 10.98 -11.21 -1.77
N TYR A 73 11.99 -10.39 -2.07
CA TYR A 73 12.88 -10.56 -3.22
C TYR A 73 14.31 -10.96 -2.83
N GLY A 74 14.55 -11.26 -1.55
CA GLY A 74 15.83 -11.75 -1.03
C GLY A 74 16.80 -10.64 -0.63
N GLU A 75 17.86 -11.03 0.10
CA GLU A 75 18.83 -10.17 0.78
C GLU A 75 19.50 -9.06 -0.06
N HIS A 76 19.49 -9.21 -1.40
CA HIS A 76 20.09 -8.23 -2.30
C HIS A 76 19.12 -7.16 -2.78
N GLU A 77 17.82 -7.31 -2.50
CA GLU A 77 16.75 -6.36 -2.90
C GLU A 77 16.83 -5.98 -4.37
N ARG A 78 17.01 -7.01 -5.21
CA ARG A 78 17.20 -6.88 -6.65
C ARG A 78 16.43 -7.94 -7.39
N VAL A 79 15.86 -7.53 -8.51
CA VAL A 79 15.16 -8.41 -9.45
C VAL A 79 15.87 -8.35 -10.79
N PHE A 80 16.26 -9.53 -11.31
CA PHE A 80 16.90 -9.66 -12.59
C PHE A 80 15.91 -10.00 -13.72
N GLY A 81 16.20 -9.48 -14.92
CA GLY A 81 15.59 -9.89 -16.17
C GLY A 81 14.53 -8.94 -16.72
N TYR A 82 14.37 -7.75 -16.13
CA TYR A 82 13.38 -6.76 -16.52
C TYR A 82 14.02 -5.40 -16.77
N LYS A 83 13.55 -4.71 -17.81
CA LYS A 83 13.86 -3.30 -18.06
C LYS A 83 12.61 -2.46 -17.82
N GLY A 84 12.74 -1.39 -17.02
CA GLY A 84 11.62 -0.54 -16.63
C GLY A 84 10.60 -1.29 -15.76
N LEU A 85 11.08 -2.14 -14.84
CA LEU A 85 10.22 -2.92 -13.94
C LEU A 85 9.47 -1.98 -12.99
N ARG A 86 8.14 -2.12 -12.96
CA ARG A 86 7.24 -1.44 -12.02
C ARG A 86 6.35 -2.48 -11.36
N ILE A 87 6.41 -2.57 -10.04
CA ILE A 87 5.65 -3.52 -9.22
C ILE A 87 4.65 -2.68 -8.44
N LYS A 88 3.42 -2.58 -8.94
CA LYS A 88 2.38 -1.70 -8.40
C LYS A 88 1.53 -2.46 -7.39
N LEU A 89 1.41 -1.88 -6.20
CA LEU A 89 0.63 -2.40 -5.09
C LEU A 89 -0.32 -1.32 -4.58
N SER A 90 -1.53 -1.30 -5.14
CA SER A 90 -2.53 -0.28 -4.84
C SER A 90 -3.49 -0.79 -3.78
N TYR A 91 -3.79 0.04 -2.78
CA TYR A 91 -4.70 -0.24 -1.69
C TYR A 91 -5.82 0.79 -1.66
N ALA A 92 -7.04 0.36 -1.36
CA ALA A 92 -8.09 1.28 -0.93
C ALA A 92 -7.69 1.92 0.42
N ALA A 93 -7.70 3.25 0.52
CA ALA A 93 -7.11 3.98 1.65
C ALA A 93 -7.67 3.56 3.03
N GLY A 94 -8.98 3.26 3.11
CA GLY A 94 -9.61 2.78 4.34
C GLY A 94 -9.50 1.26 4.53
N SER A 95 -10.16 0.51 3.64
CA SER A 95 -10.37 -0.94 3.79
C SER A 95 -9.15 -1.80 3.45
N LEU A 96 -8.15 -1.23 2.79
CA LEU A 96 -6.97 -1.91 2.27
C LEU A 96 -7.29 -3.09 1.34
N ALA A 97 -8.45 -3.07 0.66
CA ALA A 97 -8.62 -3.92 -0.51
C ALA A 97 -7.46 -3.66 -1.48
N THR A 98 -6.92 -4.69 -2.09
CA THR A 98 -5.62 -4.62 -2.77
C THR A 98 -5.76 -4.92 -4.25
N TYR A 99 -5.01 -4.20 -5.09
CA TYR A 99 -4.76 -4.57 -6.47
C TYR A 99 -3.25 -4.66 -6.68
N PHE A 100 -2.82 -5.74 -7.32
CA PHE A 100 -1.42 -6.05 -7.54
C PHE A 100 -1.17 -6.28 -9.02
N GLU A 101 -0.20 -5.52 -9.56
CA GLU A 101 0.15 -5.54 -10.97
C GLU A 101 1.66 -5.42 -11.17
N VAL A 102 2.19 -6.13 -12.16
CA VAL A 102 3.59 -6.07 -12.56
C VAL A 102 3.66 -5.61 -14.00
N GLU A 103 4.33 -4.47 -14.22
CA GLU A 103 4.56 -3.87 -15.53
C GLU A 103 6.06 -3.84 -15.83
N TYR A 104 6.44 -3.96 -17.10
CA TYR A 104 7.81 -3.83 -17.56
C TYR A 104 7.84 -3.50 -19.05
N ASP A 105 8.89 -2.80 -19.49
CA ASP A 105 9.03 -2.41 -20.89
C ASP A 105 9.61 -3.55 -21.74
N LYS A 106 10.59 -4.29 -21.19
CA LYS A 106 11.24 -5.44 -21.85
C LYS A 106 11.61 -6.53 -20.85
N ARG A 107 11.67 -7.76 -21.35
CA ARG A 107 12.04 -8.96 -20.58
C ARG A 107 13.25 -9.64 -21.21
N VAL A 108 14.17 -10.16 -20.41
CA VAL A 108 15.48 -10.67 -20.89
C VAL A 108 15.36 -11.83 -21.88
N GLU A 109 14.30 -12.64 -21.78
CA GLU A 109 14.01 -13.73 -22.72
C GLU A 109 13.74 -13.23 -24.15
N GLN A 110 13.42 -11.95 -24.33
CA GLN A 110 13.22 -11.34 -25.65
C GLN A 110 14.56 -11.03 -26.36
N MET A 111 15.70 -11.18 -25.68
CA MET A 111 17.02 -11.01 -26.31
C MET A 111 17.51 -12.30 -26.95
N GLU A 112 17.98 -12.18 -28.19
CA GLU A 112 18.73 -13.25 -28.86
C GLU A 112 20.13 -13.36 -28.23
N THR A 113 20.25 -14.27 -27.29
CA THR A 113 21.50 -14.54 -26.56
C THR A 113 21.97 -15.96 -26.82
N THR A 114 23.28 -16.18 -26.74
CA THR A 114 23.91 -17.49 -26.96
C THR A 114 23.54 -18.51 -25.87
N MET A 115 23.05 -18.04 -24.73
CA MET A 115 22.54 -18.86 -23.63
C MET A 115 21.18 -18.33 -23.17
N PRO A 116 20.18 -19.20 -22.93
CA PRO A 116 18.87 -18.77 -22.49
C PRO A 116 18.94 -18.20 -21.07
N LEU A 117 18.77 -16.87 -20.96
CA LEU A 117 18.58 -16.18 -19.68
C LEU A 117 17.11 -16.28 -19.27
N ARG A 118 16.85 -16.36 -17.96
CA ARG A 118 15.50 -16.31 -17.40
C ARG A 118 15.39 -15.13 -16.46
N ALA A 119 14.28 -14.41 -16.53
CA ALA A 119 13.94 -13.40 -15.55
C ALA A 119 13.52 -14.05 -14.22
N ASP A 120 13.74 -13.34 -13.12
CA ASP A 120 13.32 -13.74 -11.80
C ASP A 120 11.79 -13.71 -11.68
N ASP A 121 11.23 -14.52 -10.77
CA ASP A 121 9.78 -14.53 -10.53
C ASP A 121 9.41 -13.40 -9.55
N VAL A 122 8.69 -12.40 -10.06
CA VAL A 122 8.25 -11.22 -9.30
C VAL A 122 6.86 -11.42 -8.68
N ASP A 123 6.01 -12.21 -9.32
CA ASP A 123 4.59 -12.30 -8.98
C ASP A 123 4.36 -13.21 -7.76
N THR A 124 4.95 -14.40 -7.77
CA THR A 124 4.71 -15.41 -6.72
C THR A 124 5.15 -14.94 -5.32
N PRO A 125 6.35 -14.35 -5.12
CA PRO A 125 6.79 -13.93 -3.79
C PRO A 125 5.89 -12.85 -3.19
N MET A 126 5.48 -11.86 -3.98
CA MET A 126 4.57 -10.81 -3.54
C MET A 126 3.20 -11.40 -3.17
N ARG A 127 2.62 -12.25 -4.02
CA ARG A 127 1.31 -12.87 -3.74
C ARG A 127 1.29 -13.75 -2.49
N LYS A 128 2.42 -14.29 -2.05
CA LYS A 128 2.50 -15.08 -0.81
C LYS A 128 2.30 -14.25 0.45
N ILE A 129 2.66 -12.96 0.43
CA ILE A 129 2.52 -12.08 1.59
C ILE A 129 1.18 -11.32 1.58
N LEU A 130 0.54 -11.21 0.42
CA LEU A 130 -0.77 -10.56 0.28
C LEU A 130 -1.91 -11.44 0.81
N SER A 131 -2.92 -10.79 1.40
CA SER A 131 -4.17 -11.47 1.77
C SER A 131 -4.98 -11.81 0.52
N ALA A 132 -4.93 -13.07 0.08
CA ALA A 132 -5.56 -13.52 -1.17
C ALA A 132 -7.05 -13.18 -1.29
N GLU A 133 -7.79 -13.13 -0.17
CA GLU A 133 -9.21 -12.75 -0.15
C GLU A 133 -9.46 -11.26 -0.43
N ALA A 134 -8.44 -10.42 -0.24
CA ALA A 134 -8.51 -8.98 -0.42
C ALA A 134 -8.00 -8.50 -1.79
N VAL A 135 -7.35 -9.38 -2.56
CA VAL A 135 -6.78 -9.03 -3.86
C VAL A 135 -7.86 -9.05 -4.94
N CYS A 136 -8.19 -7.87 -5.45
CA CYS A 136 -9.03 -7.68 -6.64
C CYS A 136 -8.33 -8.22 -7.89
N ARG A 137 -9.11 -8.79 -8.82
CA ARG A 137 -8.56 -9.45 -10.01
C ARG A 137 -8.32 -8.49 -11.17
N THR A 138 -9.11 -7.42 -11.27
CA THR A 138 -9.01 -6.44 -12.35
C THR A 138 -8.99 -5.01 -11.80
N ARG A 139 -8.53 -4.07 -12.63
CA ARG A 139 -8.50 -2.63 -12.31
C ARG A 139 -9.91 -2.11 -12.03
N GLU A 140 -10.91 -2.57 -12.79
CA GLU A 140 -12.32 -2.18 -12.66
C GLU A 140 -12.92 -2.70 -11.35
N GLU A 141 -12.66 -3.96 -10.98
CA GLU A 141 -13.10 -4.52 -9.70
C GLU A 141 -12.53 -3.71 -8.53
N PHE A 142 -11.25 -3.36 -8.61
CA PHE A 142 -10.59 -2.53 -7.61
C PHE A 142 -11.16 -1.10 -7.59
N ALA A 143 -11.37 -0.45 -8.73
CA ALA A 143 -11.91 0.90 -8.79
C ALA A 143 -13.33 0.98 -8.22
N GLN A 144 -14.19 0.00 -8.54
CA GLN A 144 -15.51 -0.15 -7.92
C GLN A 144 -15.41 -0.38 -6.41
N ARG A 145 -14.39 -1.14 -5.98
CA ARG A 145 -14.14 -1.40 -4.56
C ARG A 145 -13.74 -0.14 -3.82
N VAL A 146 -12.81 0.65 -4.35
CA VAL A 146 -12.38 1.94 -3.78
C VAL A 146 -13.54 2.92 -3.71
N ALA A 147 -14.33 3.06 -4.79
CA ALA A 147 -15.46 3.98 -4.84
C ALA A 147 -16.51 3.70 -3.76
N ARG A 148 -16.80 2.41 -3.53
CA ARG A 148 -17.69 1.98 -2.46
C ARG A 148 -17.05 2.20 -1.09
N ASP A 149 -15.84 1.71 -0.89
CA ASP A 149 -15.21 1.71 0.42
C ASP A 149 -14.89 3.14 0.90
N THR A 150 -14.63 4.09 0.00
CA THR A 150 -14.48 5.53 0.33
C THR A 150 -15.72 6.09 1.06
N ARG A 151 -16.90 5.55 0.78
CA ARG A 151 -18.17 6.01 1.36
C ARG A 151 -18.65 5.14 2.53
N ASP A 152 -18.45 3.83 2.40
CA ASP A 152 -19.12 2.84 3.23
C ASP A 152 -18.19 2.20 4.28
N PHE A 153 -16.87 2.26 4.09
CA PHE A 153 -15.94 1.67 5.04
C PHE A 153 -16.01 2.37 6.39
N GLN A 154 -16.00 1.58 7.47
CA GLN A 154 -15.89 2.08 8.83
C GLN A 154 -14.72 1.37 9.53
N PRO A 155 -13.94 2.06 10.36
CA PRO A 155 -12.89 1.44 11.15
C PRO A 155 -13.42 0.28 11.99
N VAL A 156 -12.70 -0.83 11.96
CA VAL A 156 -13.04 -2.02 12.75
C VAL A 156 -12.48 -1.84 14.16
N GLY A 157 -13.31 -2.08 15.17
CA GLY A 157 -12.92 -2.03 16.58
C GLY A 157 -13.67 -0.99 17.41
N GLN A 158 -13.17 -0.74 18.62
CA GLN A 158 -13.71 0.25 19.52
C GLN A 158 -12.92 1.56 19.40
N LYS A 159 -13.59 2.66 19.08
CA LYS A 159 -12.98 4.00 19.13
C LYS A 159 -12.53 4.32 20.56
N VAL A 160 -11.24 4.58 20.74
CA VAL A 160 -10.62 4.90 22.04
C VAL A 160 -10.18 6.36 22.14
N HIS A 161 -9.95 7.03 21.01
CA HIS A 161 -9.53 8.44 21.00
C HIS A 161 -9.92 9.16 19.70
N GLU A 162 -10.01 10.49 19.78
CA GLU A 162 -10.14 11.41 18.65
C GLU A 162 -9.33 12.66 18.94
N TYR A 163 -8.60 13.16 17.94
CA TYR A 163 -7.90 14.43 18.03
C TYR A 163 -7.98 15.20 16.72
N ARG A 164 -7.69 16.51 16.79
CA ARG A 164 -7.58 17.38 15.60
C ARG A 164 -6.18 17.94 15.52
N GLN A 165 -5.65 18.06 14.30
CA GLN A 165 -4.39 18.72 14.03
C GLN A 165 -4.62 19.98 13.20
N GLU A 166 -4.08 21.10 13.67
CA GLU A 166 -4.01 22.32 12.87
C GLU A 166 -2.89 22.20 11.84
N GLU A 167 -3.15 22.58 10.59
CA GLU A 167 -2.11 22.58 9.56
C GLU A 167 -1.01 23.59 9.88
N LYS A 168 0.26 23.17 9.71
CA LYS A 168 1.43 24.05 9.86
C LYS A 168 1.55 24.98 8.66
N GLY A 169 0.71 26.01 8.62
CA GLY A 169 0.68 26.98 7.52
C GLY A 169 -0.10 28.26 7.78
N GLY A 170 -0.79 28.36 8.92
CA GLY A 170 -1.68 29.48 9.22
C GLY A 170 -3.04 29.24 8.57
N ALA A 171 -4.02 28.94 9.41
CA ALA A 171 -5.42 28.99 9.03
C ALA A 171 -5.79 30.45 8.74
N GLU A 172 -5.45 30.95 7.56
CA GLU A 172 -6.23 31.98 6.93
C GLU A 172 -7.49 31.30 6.40
N ASP A 173 -8.59 31.53 7.10
CA ASP A 173 -9.96 31.17 6.73
C ASP A 173 -10.46 29.78 7.15
N GLY A 174 -10.88 29.66 8.42
CA GLY A 174 -12.02 28.81 8.81
C GLY A 174 -11.95 27.30 8.56
N SER A 175 -10.82 26.74 8.09
CA SER A 175 -10.71 25.32 7.81
C SER A 175 -10.82 24.49 9.09
N GLU A 176 -11.74 23.54 9.11
CA GLU A 176 -11.79 22.54 10.18
C GLU A 176 -10.56 21.65 10.01
N GLY A 177 -9.54 21.84 10.86
CA GLY A 177 -8.28 21.07 10.79
C GLY A 177 -8.49 19.55 10.75
N LEU A 178 -7.46 18.82 10.29
CA LEU A 178 -7.49 17.38 10.06
C LEU A 178 -7.96 16.62 11.30
N ARG A 179 -8.95 15.75 11.15
CA ARG A 179 -9.51 14.93 12.23
C ARG A 179 -8.95 13.52 12.17
N TYR A 180 -8.51 13.03 13.31
CA TYR A 180 -7.96 11.68 13.45
C TYR A 180 -8.68 10.91 14.53
N GLU A 181 -8.90 9.62 14.27
CA GLU A 181 -9.55 8.70 15.19
C GLU A 181 -8.69 7.46 15.43
N ILE A 182 -8.65 7.01 16.69
CA ILE A 182 -7.90 5.82 17.09
C ILE A 182 -8.88 4.75 17.55
N TYR A 183 -8.70 3.54 17.02
CA TYR A 183 -9.51 2.37 17.33
C TYR A 183 -8.66 1.27 17.92
N GLU A 184 -9.16 0.61 18.96
CA GLU A 184 -8.57 -0.58 19.56
C GLU A 184 -9.32 -1.83 19.12
N SER A 185 -8.58 -2.83 18.65
CA SER A 185 -9.09 -4.11 18.21
C SER A 185 -8.28 -5.27 18.78
N GLY A 186 -8.90 -6.44 18.84
CA GLY A 186 -8.26 -7.69 19.18
C GLY A 186 -8.65 -8.79 18.21
N PHE A 187 -7.95 -9.92 18.29
CA PHE A 187 -8.14 -11.05 17.39
C PHE A 187 -9.36 -11.89 17.73
N GLU A 188 -10.24 -11.49 18.65
CA GLU A 188 -11.54 -12.10 18.88
C GLU A 188 -12.55 -11.86 17.74
N ASP A 189 -12.38 -10.76 16.99
CA ASP A 189 -13.25 -10.32 15.90
C ASP A 189 -12.76 -10.83 14.52
N ASP A 190 -13.58 -11.62 13.84
CA ASP A 190 -13.31 -12.15 12.50
C ASP A 190 -13.14 -11.07 11.43
N GLU A 191 -13.87 -9.96 11.54
CA GLU A 191 -13.72 -8.84 10.62
C GLU A 191 -12.36 -8.19 10.80
N PHE A 192 -11.94 -8.02 12.06
CA PHE A 192 -10.62 -7.50 12.37
C PHE A 192 -9.49 -8.44 11.92
N ARG A 193 -9.63 -9.76 12.09
CA ARG A 193 -8.65 -10.74 11.56
C ARG A 193 -8.42 -10.54 10.06
N LYS A 194 -9.49 -10.34 9.30
CA LYS A 194 -9.41 -10.10 7.84
C LYS A 194 -8.75 -8.76 7.53
N TYR A 195 -9.07 -7.71 8.29
CA TYR A 195 -8.48 -6.39 8.12
C TYR A 195 -6.98 -6.39 8.47
N HIS A 196 -6.59 -6.99 9.59
CA HIS A 196 -5.20 -7.16 10.01
C HIS A 196 -4.36 -7.89 8.96
N ARG A 197 -4.89 -8.95 8.34
CA ARG A 197 -4.19 -9.67 7.26
C ARG A 197 -3.85 -8.79 6.05
N ARG A 198 -4.61 -7.71 5.81
CA ARG A 198 -4.29 -6.73 4.76
C ARG A 198 -3.21 -5.76 5.26
N MET A 199 -3.38 -5.22 6.47
CA MET A 199 -2.46 -4.29 7.11
C MET A 199 -1.05 -4.84 7.31
N GLN A 200 -0.92 -6.11 7.76
CA GLN A 200 0.36 -6.69 8.16
C GLN A 200 1.39 -6.73 7.02
N THR A 201 0.94 -6.68 5.75
CA THR A 201 1.83 -6.55 4.59
C THR A 201 2.76 -5.34 4.73
N MET A 202 2.27 -4.22 5.27
CA MET A 202 3.06 -3.00 5.48
C MET A 202 4.25 -3.22 6.42
N VAL A 203 4.15 -4.15 7.37
CA VAL A 203 5.24 -4.47 8.30
C VAL A 203 6.44 -5.03 7.55
N MET A 204 6.21 -5.82 6.49
CA MET A 204 7.27 -6.39 5.65
C MET A 204 8.07 -5.33 4.89
N PHE A 205 7.45 -4.17 4.64
CA PHE A 205 8.03 -3.09 3.84
C PHE A 205 8.76 -2.04 4.67
N PHE A 206 8.43 -1.88 5.96
CA PHE A 206 8.86 -0.72 6.75
C PHE A 206 9.57 -1.07 8.06
N ILE A 207 9.55 -2.32 8.51
CA ILE A 207 10.17 -2.72 9.78
C ILE A 207 11.21 -3.81 9.52
N GLU A 208 12.46 -3.49 9.82
CA GLU A 208 13.57 -4.45 9.73
C GLU A 208 13.35 -5.63 10.69
N GLY A 209 13.53 -6.85 10.21
CA GLY A 209 13.35 -8.07 10.99
C GLY A 209 11.90 -8.40 11.33
N ALA A 210 10.93 -7.73 10.69
CA ALA A 210 9.51 -7.97 10.89
C ALA A 210 9.09 -9.42 10.61
N GLN A 211 8.12 -9.88 11.39
CA GLN A 211 7.41 -11.14 11.19
C GLN A 211 5.92 -10.92 11.41
N PHE A 212 5.08 -11.69 10.72
CA PHE A 212 3.66 -11.70 11.01
C PHE A 212 3.41 -12.27 12.41
N ILE A 213 2.50 -11.63 13.14
CA ILE A 213 2.03 -12.08 14.44
C ILE A 213 0.94 -13.15 14.27
N ASP A 214 0.73 -13.95 15.31
CA ASP A 214 -0.38 -14.89 15.38
C ASP A 214 -1.66 -14.21 15.88
N ASP A 215 -2.79 -14.91 15.75
CA ASP A 215 -4.10 -14.44 16.18
C ASP A 215 -4.33 -14.67 17.70
N ASP A 216 -3.28 -14.60 18.54
CA ASP A 216 -3.38 -14.74 20.01
C ASP A 216 -4.20 -13.58 20.61
N GLU A 217 -5.17 -13.91 21.49
CA GLU A 217 -6.06 -12.97 22.18
C GLU A 217 -5.33 -11.92 23.03
N ARG A 218 -4.05 -12.16 23.36
CA ARG A 218 -3.21 -11.21 24.10
C ARG A 218 -2.71 -10.05 23.25
N TRP A 219 -2.77 -10.16 21.92
CA TRP A 219 -2.49 -9.05 21.04
C TRP A 219 -3.64 -8.05 21.04
N ARG A 220 -3.27 -6.78 21.18
CA ARG A 220 -4.14 -5.64 20.87
C ARG A 220 -3.51 -4.86 19.75
N VAL A 221 -4.35 -4.38 18.84
CA VAL A 221 -3.92 -3.55 17.72
C VAL A 221 -4.64 -2.22 17.81
N PHE A 222 -3.89 -1.14 17.72
CA PHE A 222 -4.44 0.20 17.64
C PHE A 222 -4.24 0.73 16.23
N THR A 223 -5.31 1.15 15.57
CA THR A 223 -5.30 1.72 14.22
C THR A 223 -5.68 3.18 14.28
N VAL A 224 -4.96 4.02 13.55
CA VAL A 224 -5.21 5.46 13.41
C VAL A 224 -5.76 5.73 12.02
N PHE A 225 -6.89 6.41 11.95
CA PHE A 225 -7.51 6.84 10.70
C PHE A 225 -7.60 8.36 10.65
N GLU A 226 -7.34 8.92 9.47
CA GLU A 226 -7.79 10.25 9.11
C GLU A 226 -9.26 10.17 8.71
N ARG A 227 -10.07 11.11 9.20
CA ARG A 227 -11.51 11.17 8.98
C ARG A 227 -11.88 12.43 8.20
N LEU A 228 -12.37 12.24 6.97
CA LEU A 228 -12.84 13.32 6.10
C LEU A 228 -14.36 13.29 5.99
N GLU A 229 -15.01 14.45 6.07
CA GLU A 229 -16.45 14.56 5.79
C GLU A 229 -16.69 14.67 4.29
N LEU A 230 -17.30 13.65 3.69
CA LEU A 230 -17.73 13.60 2.29
C LEU A 230 -19.25 13.71 2.20
N ALA A 231 -19.76 14.88 1.78
CA ALA A 231 -21.16 15.13 1.40
C ALA A 231 -22.24 14.37 2.21
N GLY A 232 -22.10 14.31 3.55
CA GLY A 232 -23.05 13.65 4.46
C GLY A 232 -22.63 12.27 4.99
N SER A 233 -21.43 11.80 4.68
CA SER A 233 -20.81 10.57 5.20
C SER A 233 -19.34 10.82 5.60
N ALA A 234 -18.79 9.99 6.48
CA ALA A 234 -17.39 10.06 6.86
C ALA A 234 -16.58 9.04 6.06
N SER A 235 -15.55 9.50 5.36
CA SER A 235 -14.50 8.67 4.77
C SER A 235 -13.37 8.48 5.77
N TYR A 236 -12.72 7.32 5.72
CA TYR A 236 -11.61 6.98 6.59
C TYR A 236 -10.42 6.49 5.77
N SER A 237 -9.27 7.11 5.97
CA SER A 237 -7.98 6.71 5.39
C SER A 237 -7.05 6.22 6.49
N LEU A 238 -6.47 5.03 6.33
CA LEU A 238 -5.54 4.50 7.32
C LEU A 238 -4.26 5.35 7.34
N VAL A 239 -3.90 5.84 8.52
CA VAL A 239 -2.65 6.59 8.76
C VAL A 239 -1.56 5.65 9.26
N GLY A 240 -1.92 4.68 10.09
CA GLY A 240 -0.97 3.69 10.62
C GLY A 240 -1.58 2.84 11.72
N PHE A 241 -0.77 1.92 12.26
CA PHE A 241 -1.20 1.06 13.36
C PHE A 241 -0.02 0.68 14.25
N CYS A 242 -0.32 0.19 15.45
CA CYS A 242 0.66 -0.46 16.32
C CYS A 242 0.08 -1.74 16.92
N THR A 243 0.96 -2.70 17.23
CA THR A 243 0.62 -3.96 17.90
C THR A 243 1.21 -3.97 19.30
N MET A 244 0.43 -4.44 20.27
CA MET A 244 0.82 -4.51 21.68
C MET A 244 0.49 -5.90 22.23
N TYR A 245 1.50 -6.59 22.75
CA TYR A 245 1.30 -7.89 23.41
C TYR A 245 1.15 -7.71 24.92
N ARG A 246 0.04 -8.19 25.48
CA ARG A 246 -0.20 -8.16 26.93
C ARG A 246 0.54 -9.32 27.61
N PHE A 247 1.82 -9.09 27.93
CA PHE A 247 2.59 -10.06 28.72
C PHE A 247 2.00 -10.23 30.11
N TYR A 248 1.93 -11.49 30.53
CA TYR A 248 1.60 -11.82 31.91
C TYR A 248 2.70 -11.35 32.85
N HIS A 249 2.32 -10.64 33.92
CA HIS A 249 3.22 -10.23 34.99
C HIS A 249 2.82 -10.93 36.29
N TRP A 250 3.73 -11.75 36.84
CA TRP A 250 3.56 -12.41 38.13
C TRP A 250 3.99 -11.50 39.29
N PRO A 251 3.30 -11.49 40.46
CA PRO A 251 2.04 -12.17 40.75
C PRO A 251 0.82 -11.34 40.30
N ASP A 252 -0.26 -12.05 40.03
CA ASP A 252 -1.61 -11.55 39.77
C ASP A 252 -2.34 -11.29 41.09
N GLN A 253 -2.25 -10.05 41.59
CA GLN A 253 -3.11 -9.57 42.69
C GLN A 253 -4.32 -8.81 42.17
#